data_AF-C7LSZ7-F1
#
_entry.id   AF-C7LSZ7-F1
#
_cell.length_a   1.000
_cell.length_b   1.000
_cell.length_c   1.000
_cell.angle_alpha   90.00
_cell.angle_beta   90.00
_cell.angle_gamma   90.00
#
_symmetry.space_group_name_H-M   'P 1'
#
loop_
_entity.id
_entity.type
_entity.pdbx_description
1 polymer ?
#
loop_
_entity_poly.entity_id
_entity_poly.type
_entity_poly.pdbx_seq_one_letter_code
_entity_poly.pdbx_strand_id
1 'polypeptide(L)'
;MPRNWLRNSMHTPTPSLRRAKSVQDRLADYSEAVALAEAGEQMLAADLVAPTSTGRRRILVIGHGCSFSPRLREYALSVAERMGSDLLLLSIGMKAGDATWRESFTQLSAQAASSWHENAARMGLHIAHEVRFGGIEEAVSELVRSCGRIEFILSEPEEGEQVVGQTGLALFTVK
;
A
#
# COMPACT_ATOMS: atom_id res chain seq x y z
N MET A 1 -4.84 35.78 -42.69
CA MET A 1 -5.39 36.14 -41.37
C MET A 1 -5.05 35.03 -40.38
N PRO A 2 -4.33 35.27 -39.27
CA PRO A 2 -4.10 34.25 -38.25
C PRO A 2 -5.03 34.44 -37.05
N ARG A 3 -5.65 33.36 -36.58
CA ARG A 3 -6.39 33.29 -35.31
C ARG A 3 -5.54 32.53 -34.29
N ASN A 4 -5.10 33.24 -33.26
CA ASN A 4 -4.59 32.72 -31.99
C ASN A 4 -5.70 32.01 -31.23
N TRP A 5 -5.44 30.84 -30.64
CA TRP A 5 -6.03 30.40 -29.35
C TRP A 5 -5.08 29.43 -28.60
N LEU A 6 -4.39 30.00 -27.61
CA LEU A 6 -4.11 29.52 -26.24
C LEU A 6 -3.91 28.01 -25.94
N ARG A 7 -2.65 27.69 -25.59
CA ARG A 7 -2.18 27.24 -24.25
C ARG A 7 -3.20 26.50 -23.37
N ASN A 8 -3.01 25.19 -23.20
CA ASN A 8 -3.12 24.52 -21.89
C ASN A 8 -2.37 23.17 -21.91
N SER A 9 -1.06 23.20 -21.66
CA SER A 9 -0.28 21.99 -21.42
C SER A 9 -0.62 21.49 -20.02
N MET A 10 -1.44 20.44 -19.97
CA MET A 10 -1.77 19.72 -18.73
C MET A 10 -0.47 19.21 -18.09
N HIS A 11 -0.15 19.73 -16.90
CA HIS A 11 0.80 19.10 -15.99
C HIS A 11 0.23 17.73 -15.60
N THR A 12 0.78 16.66 -16.18
CA THR A 12 0.63 15.31 -15.63
C THR A 12 1.48 15.23 -14.36
N PRO A 13 0.92 14.93 -13.17
CA PRO A 13 1.73 14.62 -12.02
C PRO A 13 2.44 13.30 -12.30
N THR A 14 3.76 13.36 -12.46
CA THR A 14 4.62 12.19 -12.48
C THR A 14 4.53 11.49 -11.13
N PRO A 15 4.30 10.17 -11.07
CA PRO A 15 4.39 9.44 -9.81
C PRO A 15 5.85 9.47 -9.33
N SER A 16 6.14 10.28 -8.31
CA SER A 16 7.45 10.30 -7.67
C SER A 16 7.60 9.02 -6.84
N LEU A 17 8.36 8.06 -7.35
CA LEU A 17 8.81 6.92 -6.55
C LEU A 17 9.72 7.44 -5.44
N ARG A 18 9.21 7.49 -4.20
CA ARG A 18 10.03 7.86 -3.03
C ARG A 18 11.10 6.77 -2.84
N ARG A 19 12.36 7.15 -3.04
CA ARG A 19 13.55 6.29 -2.87
C ARG A 19 13.60 5.76 -1.43
N ALA A 20 13.78 4.45 -1.26
CA ALA A 20 14.04 3.85 0.05
C ALA A 20 15.37 4.38 0.61
N LYS A 21 15.37 4.87 1.86
CA LYS A 21 16.57 5.37 2.55
C LYS A 21 17.61 4.26 2.73
N SER A 22 18.87 4.58 2.45
CA SER A 22 20.00 3.67 2.63
C SER A 22 20.36 3.51 4.12
N VAL A 23 21.19 2.52 4.45
CA VAL A 23 21.72 2.36 5.82
C VAL A 23 22.58 3.57 6.24
N GLN A 24 23.27 4.20 5.29
CA GLN A 24 24.10 5.39 5.53
C GLN A 24 23.25 6.61 5.90
N ASP A 25 22.11 6.80 5.22
CA ASP A 25 21.19 7.90 5.53
C ASP A 25 20.63 7.77 6.96
N ARG A 26 20.31 6.55 7.40
CA ARG A 26 19.83 6.30 8.77
C ARG A 26 20.89 6.59 9.82
N LEU A 27 22.15 6.24 9.54
CA LEU A 27 23.25 6.49 10.46
C LEU A 27 23.50 7.99 10.66
N ALA A 28 23.35 8.76 9.58
CA ALA A 28 23.43 10.22 9.61
C ALA A 28 22.29 10.82 10.45
N ASP A 29 21.04 10.41 10.20
CA ASP A 29 19.85 10.87 10.95
C ASP A 29 20.03 10.63 12.48
N TYR A 30 20.58 9.49 12.89
CA TYR A 30 20.84 9.20 14.31
C TYR A 30 21.94 10.08 14.91
N SER A 31 23.03 10.32 14.18
CA SER A 31 24.12 11.17 14.67
C SER A 31 23.67 12.61 14.89
N GLU A 32 22.84 13.12 13.99
CA GLU A 32 22.27 14.46 14.08
C GLU A 32 21.27 14.58 15.24
N ALA A 33 20.44 13.55 15.43
CA ALA A 33 19.50 13.55 16.54
C ALA A 33 20.16 13.51 17.92
N VAL A 34 21.30 12.82 18.06
CA VAL A 34 22.09 12.85 19.30
C VAL A 34 22.58 14.27 19.58
N ALA A 35 23.13 14.95 18.56
CA ALA A 35 23.59 16.33 18.70
C ALA A 35 22.45 17.29 19.07
N LEU A 36 21.25 17.13 18.48
CA LEU A 36 20.06 17.91 18.82
C LEU A 36 19.58 17.65 20.25
N ALA A 37 19.59 16.39 20.69
CA ALA A 37 19.22 16.04 22.06
C ALA A 37 20.20 16.64 23.09
N GLU A 38 21.50 16.62 22.79
CA GLU A 38 22.54 17.25 23.61
C GLU A 38 22.41 18.78 23.66
N ALA A 39 21.92 19.40 22.57
CA ALA A 39 21.64 20.83 22.50
C ALA A 39 20.32 21.24 23.20
N GLY A 40 19.56 20.29 23.75
CA GLY A 40 18.27 20.55 24.40
C GLY A 40 17.09 20.62 23.44
N GLU A 41 17.28 20.35 22.15
CA GLU A 41 16.25 20.35 21.11
C GLU A 41 15.53 18.99 21.04
N GLN A 42 14.97 18.55 22.18
CA GLN A 42 14.46 17.20 22.36
C GLN A 42 13.30 16.85 21.41
N MET A 43 12.49 17.84 21.00
CA MET A 43 11.39 17.64 20.06
C MET A 43 11.89 17.41 18.62
N LEU A 44 12.91 18.15 18.20
CA LEU A 44 13.52 17.99 16.87
C LEU A 44 14.36 16.72 16.80
N ALA A 45 15.11 16.40 17.86
CA ALA A 45 15.78 15.11 17.99
C ALA A 45 14.79 13.95 17.89
N ALA A 46 13.65 14.05 18.60
CA ALA A 46 12.60 13.05 18.53
C ALA A 46 12.05 12.89 17.11
N ASP A 47 11.92 13.94 16.30
CA ASP A 47 11.46 13.85 14.90
C ASP A 47 12.49 13.19 13.96
N LEU A 48 13.80 13.27 14.25
CA LEU A 48 14.85 12.59 13.47
C LEU A 48 15.03 11.12 13.84
N VAL A 49 14.98 10.78 15.14
CA VAL A 49 15.02 9.37 15.60
C VAL A 49 13.64 8.72 15.51
N ALA A 50 12.57 9.54 15.43
CA ALA A 50 11.23 9.05 15.17
C ALA A 50 11.37 8.14 13.98
N PRO A 51 10.98 6.87 14.12
CA PRO A 51 11.17 5.94 13.06
C PRO A 51 10.57 6.55 11.80
N THR A 52 11.40 6.74 10.77
CA THR A 52 10.89 6.80 9.40
C THR A 52 10.09 5.52 9.07
N SER A 53 10.14 4.50 9.95
CA SER A 53 9.25 3.33 10.05
C SER A 53 7.94 3.53 10.83
N THR A 54 7.51 4.77 11.13
CA THR A 54 6.09 5.11 11.29
C THR A 54 5.39 5.15 9.92
N GLY A 55 5.69 4.17 9.06
CA GLY A 55 4.89 3.95 7.86
C GLY A 55 3.43 3.86 8.31
N ARG A 56 2.54 4.55 7.60
CA ARG A 56 1.10 4.53 7.89
C ARG A 56 0.68 3.08 8.12
N ARG A 57 0.07 2.81 9.28
CA ARG A 57 -0.40 1.47 9.66
C ARG A 57 -1.30 0.99 8.54
N ARG A 58 -0.97 -0.15 7.92
CA ARG A 58 -1.75 -0.69 6.81
C ARG A 58 -2.37 -2.01 7.18
N ILE A 59 -3.57 -2.23 6.71
CA ILE A 59 -4.19 -3.55 6.63
C ILE A 59 -4.01 -4.02 5.19
N LEU A 60 -3.39 -5.18 5.02
CA LEU A 60 -3.26 -5.80 3.70
C LEU A 60 -4.55 -6.55 3.39
N VAL A 61 -5.15 -6.29 2.23
CA VAL A 61 -6.36 -6.99 1.76
C VAL A 61 -6.01 -7.76 0.49
N ILE A 62 -6.20 -9.08 0.52
CA ILE A 62 -5.96 -9.96 -0.61
C ILE A 62 -7.28 -10.19 -1.34
N GLY A 63 -7.31 -9.89 -2.64
CA GLY A 63 -8.46 -10.13 -3.51
C GLY A 63 -8.39 -11.49 -4.23
N HIS A 64 -9.53 -11.93 -4.76
CA HIS A 64 -9.64 -13.11 -5.61
C HIS A 64 -9.32 -12.72 -7.05
N GLY A 65 -8.08 -12.97 -7.47
CA GLY A 65 -7.54 -12.53 -8.76
C GLY A 65 -7.61 -11.00 -8.90
N CYS A 66 -8.42 -10.51 -9.83
CA CYS A 66 -8.62 -9.08 -10.09
C CYS A 66 -9.86 -8.49 -9.38
N SER A 67 -10.53 -9.25 -8.51
CA SER A 67 -11.79 -8.82 -7.87
C SER A 67 -11.74 -8.89 -6.35
N PHE A 68 -12.69 -8.21 -5.71
CA PHE A 68 -12.88 -8.22 -4.26
C PHE A 68 -14.37 -8.31 -3.97
N SER A 69 -14.78 -9.18 -3.05
CA SER A 69 -16.19 -9.25 -2.69
C SER A 69 -16.67 -7.98 -1.96
N PRO A 70 -17.96 -7.60 -2.10
CA PRO A 70 -18.54 -6.48 -1.37
C PRO A 70 -18.37 -6.62 0.15
N ARG A 71 -18.48 -7.85 0.66
CA ARG A 71 -18.36 -8.15 2.09
C ARG A 71 -16.95 -7.92 2.62
N LEU A 72 -15.93 -8.38 1.89
CA LEU A 72 -14.52 -8.11 2.23
C LEU A 72 -14.26 -6.60 2.22
N ARG A 73 -14.79 -5.88 1.23
CA ARG A 73 -14.66 -4.42 1.14
C ARG A 73 -15.28 -3.69 2.32
N GLU A 74 -16.53 -3.97 2.62
CA GLU A 74 -17.25 -3.32 3.73
C GLU A 74 -16.58 -3.60 5.07
N TYR A 75 -16.15 -4.84 5.29
CA TYR A 75 -15.45 -5.22 6.51
C TYR A 75 -14.09 -4.51 6.64
N ALA A 76 -13.27 -4.54 5.59
CA ALA A 76 -11.95 -3.93 5.60
C ALA A 76 -12.01 -2.40 5.82
N LEU A 77 -12.94 -1.71 5.16
CA LEU A 77 -13.15 -0.27 5.35
C LEU A 77 -13.58 0.06 6.79
N SER A 78 -14.53 -0.70 7.35
CA SER A 78 -15.01 -0.49 8.73
C SER A 78 -13.88 -0.68 9.75
N VAL A 79 -13.06 -1.71 9.57
CA VAL A 79 -11.93 -1.98 10.48
C VAL A 79 -10.84 -0.92 10.34
N ALA A 80 -10.51 -0.52 9.12
CA ALA A 80 -9.55 0.54 8.83
C ALA A 80 -9.91 1.87 9.49
N GLU A 81 -11.18 2.29 9.39
CA GLU A 81 -11.70 3.50 10.02
C GLU A 81 -11.54 3.47 11.55
N ARG A 82 -12.00 2.39 12.18
CA ARG A 82 -11.93 2.23 13.64
C ARG A 82 -10.50 2.20 14.17
N MET A 83 -9.55 1.73 13.35
CA MET A 83 -8.14 1.61 13.72
C MET A 83 -7.29 2.83 13.31
N GLY A 84 -7.84 3.76 12.53
CA GLY A 84 -7.07 4.82 11.89
C GLY A 84 -5.92 4.26 11.04
N SER A 85 -6.20 3.19 10.29
CA SER A 85 -5.21 2.50 9.44
C SER A 85 -5.56 2.65 7.96
N ASP A 86 -4.55 2.74 7.13
CA ASP A 86 -4.67 2.72 5.67
C ASP A 86 -4.98 1.30 5.17
N LEU A 87 -5.46 1.19 3.93
CA LEU A 87 -5.60 -0.10 3.24
C LEU A 87 -4.56 -0.24 2.14
N LEU A 88 -4.01 -1.46 2.02
CA LEU A 88 -3.23 -1.89 0.88
C LEU A 88 -3.96 -3.06 0.23
N LEU A 89 -4.53 -2.84 -0.95
CA LEU A 89 -5.20 -3.87 -1.72
C LEU A 89 -4.17 -4.60 -2.58
N LEU A 90 -4.28 -5.93 -2.66
CA LEU A 90 -3.40 -6.77 -3.47
C LEU A 90 -4.23 -7.65 -4.40
N SER A 91 -4.01 -7.47 -5.70
CA SER A 91 -4.51 -8.37 -6.76
C SER A 91 -3.36 -9.20 -7.31
N ILE A 92 -3.56 -10.51 -7.44
CA ILE A 92 -2.50 -11.44 -7.82
C ILE A 92 -2.92 -12.18 -9.09
N GLY A 93 -2.21 -11.92 -10.17
CA GLY A 93 -2.39 -12.57 -11.46
C GLY A 93 -1.45 -13.76 -11.64
N MET A 94 -1.76 -14.61 -12.62
CA MET A 94 -0.95 -15.79 -12.91
C MET A 94 0.44 -15.42 -13.47
N LYS A 95 1.47 -16.16 -13.04
CA LYS A 95 2.85 -15.99 -13.53
C LYS A 95 2.97 -16.22 -15.04
N ALA A 96 2.23 -17.18 -15.58
CA ALA A 96 2.30 -17.61 -16.97
C ALA A 96 1.53 -16.70 -17.96
N GLY A 97 0.84 -15.66 -17.48
CA GLY A 97 0.11 -14.75 -18.36
C GLY A 97 1.03 -13.98 -19.29
N ASP A 98 0.64 -13.86 -20.56
CA ASP A 98 1.35 -13.05 -21.55
C ASP A 98 1.16 -11.54 -21.31
N ALA A 99 1.81 -10.69 -22.12
CA ALA A 99 1.75 -9.25 -21.95
C ALA A 99 0.31 -8.69 -22.05
N THR A 100 -0.46 -9.15 -23.03
CA THR A 100 -1.84 -8.72 -23.28
C THR A 100 -2.76 -9.10 -22.12
N TRP A 101 -2.60 -10.32 -21.60
CA TRP A 101 -3.35 -10.80 -20.45
C TRP A 101 -3.00 -10.01 -19.19
N ARG A 102 -1.71 -9.76 -18.94
CA ARG A 102 -1.25 -8.98 -17.77
C ARG A 102 -1.75 -7.54 -17.81
N GLU A 103 -1.76 -6.91 -18.98
CA GLU A 103 -2.33 -5.58 -19.18
C GLU A 103 -3.82 -5.56 -18.86
N SER A 104 -4.58 -6.51 -19.42
CA SER A 104 -6.02 -6.66 -19.16
C SER A 104 -6.30 -6.92 -17.68
N PHE A 105 -5.53 -7.79 -17.03
CA PHE A 105 -5.64 -8.08 -15.61
C PHE A 105 -5.38 -6.84 -14.75
N THR A 106 -4.37 -6.05 -15.10
CA THR A 106 -4.03 -4.79 -14.41
C THR A 106 -5.18 -3.79 -14.52
N GLN A 107 -5.75 -3.64 -15.72
CA GLN A 107 -6.89 -2.74 -15.96
C GLN A 107 -8.13 -3.16 -15.16
N LEU A 108 -8.48 -4.45 -15.19
CA LEU A 108 -9.61 -4.99 -14.44
C LEU A 108 -9.40 -4.83 -12.92
N SER A 109 -8.18 -5.08 -12.45
CA SER A 109 -7.85 -4.92 -11.03
C SER A 109 -7.98 -3.46 -10.58
N ALA A 110 -7.51 -2.51 -11.39
CA ALA A 110 -7.64 -1.09 -11.11
C ALA A 110 -9.12 -0.65 -11.11
N GLN A 111 -9.94 -1.22 -12.00
CA GLN A 111 -11.39 -0.99 -12.01
C GLN A 111 -12.06 -1.54 -10.75
N ALA A 112 -11.67 -2.73 -10.27
CA ALA A 112 -12.22 -3.28 -9.04
C ALA A 112 -11.86 -2.40 -7.81
N ALA A 113 -10.64 -1.86 -7.80
CA ALA A 113 -10.15 -0.97 -6.75
C ALA A 113 -10.80 0.43 -6.74
N SER A 114 -11.36 0.90 -7.86
CA SER A 114 -11.97 2.25 -7.92
C SER A 114 -13.09 2.44 -6.89
N SER A 115 -13.93 1.41 -6.73
CA SER A 115 -15.02 1.41 -5.76
C SER A 115 -14.52 1.51 -4.31
N TRP A 116 -13.30 1.06 -4.03
CA TRP A 116 -12.68 1.21 -2.72
C TRP A 116 -12.26 2.65 -2.46
N HIS A 117 -11.64 3.31 -3.46
CA HIS A 117 -11.23 4.71 -3.35
C HIS A 117 -12.41 5.65 -3.09
N GLU A 118 -13.53 5.44 -3.78
CA GLU A 118 -14.76 6.24 -3.58
C GLU A 118 -15.29 6.11 -2.14
N ASN A 119 -15.29 4.89 -1.59
CA ASN A 119 -15.74 4.65 -0.23
C ASN A 119 -14.77 5.24 0.81
N ALA A 120 -13.47 5.00 0.65
CA ALA A 120 -12.45 5.47 1.56
C ALA A 120 -12.33 6.99 1.62
N ALA A 121 -12.53 7.69 0.51
CA ALA A 121 -12.52 9.15 0.47
C ALA A 121 -13.59 9.75 1.41
N ARG A 122 -14.77 9.09 1.52
CA ARG A 122 -15.84 9.51 2.45
C ARG A 122 -15.49 9.30 3.92
N MET A 123 -14.54 8.41 4.20
CA MET A 123 -14.13 7.98 5.54
C MET A 123 -12.79 8.60 5.96
N GLY A 124 -12.17 9.44 5.13
CA GLY A 124 -10.84 10.00 5.38
C GLY A 124 -9.71 8.95 5.37
N LEU A 125 -9.94 7.79 4.73
CA LEU A 125 -8.98 6.70 4.65
C LEU A 125 -8.12 6.81 3.40
N HIS A 126 -6.85 6.41 3.51
CA HIS A 126 -6.00 6.23 2.34
C HIS A 126 -5.97 4.77 1.90
N ILE A 127 -6.06 4.58 0.59
CA ILE A 127 -5.98 3.27 -0.05
C ILE A 127 -4.86 3.32 -1.09
N ALA A 128 -4.06 2.26 -1.12
CA ALA A 128 -3.19 1.91 -2.23
C ALA A 128 -3.62 0.55 -2.81
N HIS A 129 -3.34 0.32 -4.08
CA HIS A 129 -3.62 -0.94 -4.76
C HIS A 129 -2.38 -1.39 -5.53
N GLU A 130 -2.00 -2.64 -5.31
CA GLU A 130 -0.84 -3.28 -5.93
C GLU A 130 -1.31 -4.47 -6.77
N VAL A 131 -0.74 -4.60 -7.96
CA VAL A 131 -0.92 -5.77 -8.83
C VAL A 131 0.39 -6.53 -8.89
N ARG A 132 0.37 -7.82 -8.55
CA ARG A 132 1.52 -8.73 -8.62
C ARG A 132 1.19 -9.92 -9.52
N PHE A 133 2.20 -10.53 -10.10
CA PHE A 133 2.05 -11.72 -10.93
C PHE A 133 2.95 -12.83 -10.41
N GLY A 134 2.39 -13.96 -10.02
CA GLY A 134 3.15 -14.99 -9.31
C GLY A 134 2.29 -15.93 -8.49
N GLY A 135 2.94 -16.65 -7.57
CA GLY A 135 2.26 -17.36 -6.50
C GLY A 135 1.87 -16.40 -5.38
N ILE A 136 0.75 -16.66 -4.72
CA ILE A 136 0.23 -15.82 -3.64
C ILE A 136 1.22 -15.70 -2.47
N GLU A 137 1.86 -16.80 -2.07
CA GLU A 137 2.85 -16.81 -0.98
C GLU A 137 4.03 -15.89 -1.25
N GLU A 138 4.60 -15.97 -2.46
CA GLU A 138 5.73 -15.15 -2.93
C GLU A 138 5.30 -13.67 -2.97
N ALA A 139 4.17 -13.38 -3.62
CA ALA A 139 3.67 -12.01 -3.77
C ALA A 139 3.38 -11.33 -2.43
N VAL A 140 2.73 -12.05 -1.50
CA VAL A 140 2.44 -11.52 -0.16
C VAL A 140 3.72 -11.32 0.63
N SER A 141 4.63 -12.30 0.61
CA SER A 141 5.89 -12.22 1.37
C SER A 141 6.79 -11.09 0.88
N GLU A 142 6.91 -10.90 -0.43
CA GLU A 142 7.65 -9.77 -1.01
C GLU A 142 7.00 -8.43 -0.70
N LEU A 143 5.67 -8.36 -0.78
CA LEU A 143 4.95 -7.13 -0.47
C LEU A 143 5.10 -6.75 1.00
N VAL A 144 4.98 -7.72 1.92
CA VAL A 144 5.15 -7.51 3.37
C VAL A 144 6.58 -7.03 3.69
N ARG A 145 7.60 -7.59 3.03
CA ARG A 145 9.00 -7.18 3.23
C ARG A 145 9.32 -5.79 2.65
N SER A 146 8.65 -5.40 1.57
CA SER A 146 8.91 -4.13 0.86
C SER A 146 8.01 -2.98 1.32
N CYS A 147 6.87 -3.29 1.93
CA CYS A 147 5.97 -2.30 2.48
C CYS A 147 6.42 -1.83 3.86
N GLY A 148 5.91 -0.66 4.25
CA GLY A 148 5.96 -0.21 5.64
C GLY A 148 5.16 -1.14 6.56
N ARG A 149 4.84 -0.64 7.75
CA ARG A 149 4.17 -1.42 8.79
C ARG A 149 2.78 -1.96 8.36
N ILE A 150 2.68 -3.27 8.18
CA ILE A 150 1.41 -4.00 8.01
C ILE A 150 0.99 -4.58 9.36
N GLU A 151 -0.24 -4.29 9.79
CA GLU A 151 -0.77 -4.74 11.08
C GLU A 151 -1.27 -6.19 11.03
N PHE A 152 -2.01 -6.52 9.97
CA PHE A 152 -2.53 -7.87 9.70
C PHE A 152 -3.05 -7.96 8.26
N ILE A 153 -3.45 -9.17 7.89
CA ILE A 153 -3.96 -9.52 6.56
C ILE A 153 -5.46 -9.85 6.65
N LEU A 154 -6.23 -9.34 5.71
CA LEU A 154 -7.61 -9.71 5.43
C LEU A 154 -7.69 -10.41 4.08
N SER A 155 -8.47 -11.48 4.00
CA SER A 155 -8.71 -12.20 2.74
C SER A 155 -10.10 -12.85 2.74
N GLU A 156 -10.50 -13.41 1.61
CA GLU A 156 -11.53 -14.45 1.60
C GLU A 156 -10.91 -15.81 1.99
N PRO A 157 -11.71 -16.84 2.32
CA PRO A 157 -11.19 -18.10 2.82
C PRO A 157 -10.21 -18.80 1.87
N GLU A 158 -10.49 -18.80 0.56
CA GLU A 158 -9.68 -19.50 -0.45
C GLU A 158 -8.26 -18.92 -0.56
N GLU A 159 -8.13 -17.59 -0.55
CA GLU A 159 -6.83 -16.92 -0.55
C GLU A 159 -6.15 -17.06 0.81
N GLY A 160 -6.92 -17.04 1.90
CA GLY A 160 -6.40 -17.15 3.26
C GLY A 160 -5.72 -18.48 3.51
N GLU A 161 -6.31 -19.58 3.03
CA GLU A 161 -5.72 -20.92 3.15
C GLU A 161 -4.33 -21.01 2.50
N GLN A 162 -4.08 -20.25 1.44
CA GLN A 162 -2.80 -20.24 0.74
C GLN A 162 -1.73 -19.35 1.42
N VAL A 163 -2.10 -18.52 2.40
CA VAL A 163 -1.19 -17.54 3.04
C VAL A 163 -0.94 -17.87 4.52
N VAL A 164 -1.75 -18.75 5.11
CA VAL A 164 -1.67 -19.08 6.53
C VAL A 164 -0.25 -19.53 6.93
N GLY A 165 0.31 -18.88 7.96
CA GLY A 165 1.64 -19.20 8.49
C GLY A 165 2.83 -18.65 7.70
N GLN A 166 2.62 -17.98 6.56
CA GLN A 166 3.73 -17.58 5.68
C GLN A 166 4.43 -16.26 6.08
N THR A 167 3.71 -15.35 6.74
CA THR A 167 4.18 -13.96 6.97
C THR A 167 4.50 -13.64 8.43
N GLY A 168 4.10 -14.50 9.38
CA GLY A 168 4.11 -14.18 10.81
C GLY A 168 3.09 -13.11 11.24
N LEU A 169 2.31 -12.55 10.31
CA LEU A 169 1.23 -11.62 10.59
C LEU A 169 -0.06 -12.38 10.90
N ALA A 170 -0.93 -11.77 11.71
CA ALA A 170 -2.28 -12.27 11.87
C ALA A 170 -3.03 -12.24 10.53
N LEU A 171 -3.77 -13.30 10.24
CA LEU A 171 -4.60 -13.45 9.05
C LEU A 171 -6.05 -13.66 9.49
N PHE A 172 -6.96 -12.85 8.95
CA PHE A 172 -8.40 -12.99 9.19
C PHE A 172 -9.13 -13.19 7.87
N THR A 173 -9.95 -14.24 7.81
CA THR A 173 -10.78 -14.52 6.64
C THR A 173 -12.18 -13.95 6.81
N VAL A 174 -12.68 -13.25 5.81
CA VAL A 174 -14.05 -12.76 5.73
C VAL A 174 -14.85 -13.74 4.89
N LYS A 175 -15.71 -14.51 5.54
CA LYS A 175 -16.79 -15.29 4.89
C LYS A 175 -17.96 -14.39 4.65
#